data_AF-A0A4Q1C3H5-F1
#
_entry.id   AF-A0A4Q1C3H5-F1
#
_cell.length_a   1.000
_cell.length_b   1.000
_cell.length_c   1.000
_cell.angle_alpha   90.00
_cell.angle_beta   90.00
_cell.angle_gamma   90.00
#
_symmetry.space_group_name_H-M   'P 1'
#
loop_
_entity.id
_entity.type
_entity.pdbx_description
1 polymer ?
#
loop_
_entity_poly.entity_id
_entity_poly.type
_entity_poly.pdbx_seq_one_letter_code
_entity_poly.pdbx_strand_id
1 'polypeptide(L)'
;MLSPQFPHPAAGKILGFVLLGICGLAIAGTVFVQIERQPEASSVSRGARLTEEAGCYACHGRSEEEPRFNLRQTGPGKWRDKNNPSFWESDITEVKVLVDWIANGVPAADAEAHKKLLIRMPAYRDRLTPAEIEDIAAWILAEGLKLRVDLSSHQAPVAGTGLTPDQLFAAGDALSRRHGCYQCHGELGQGGVANPDSFKGYIPGFQGRDFLKLTANGDRAEIIHWIDHGRGQAVESGLLGPIAKKFFDGQAIPMPGYRDHLSAAEKELLADYLLLLNKTGPLSASQLERLTQLLAPSP
;
A
#
# COMPACT_ATOMS: atom_id res chain seq x y z
N MET A 1 11.11 70.93 43.28
CA MET A 1 9.80 70.25 43.22
C MET A 1 9.81 69.33 42.00
N LEU A 2 9.68 68.03 42.25
CA LEU A 2 9.25 66.92 41.38
C LEU A 2 9.72 66.91 39.91
N SER A 3 10.71 66.06 39.61
CA SER A 3 10.99 65.60 38.24
C SER A 3 9.80 64.80 37.70
N PRO A 4 9.37 65.00 36.44
CA PRO A 4 8.28 64.23 35.85
C PRO A 4 8.74 62.79 35.60
N GLN A 5 8.10 61.84 36.28
CA GLN A 5 8.22 60.42 35.95
C GLN A 5 7.41 60.17 34.67
N PHE A 6 8.10 59.95 33.55
CA PHE A 6 7.45 59.42 32.35
C PHE A 6 7.14 57.93 32.59
N PRO A 7 5.88 57.49 32.43
CA PRO A 7 5.56 56.07 32.51
C PRO A 7 6.28 55.33 31.39
N HIS A 8 7.15 54.37 31.75
CA HIS A 8 7.73 53.45 30.79
C HIS A 8 6.59 52.69 30.09
N PRO A 9 6.54 52.67 28.75
CA PRO A 9 5.41 52.12 28.04
C PRO A 9 5.35 50.60 28.22
N ALA A 10 4.12 50.08 28.30
CA ALA A 10 3.74 48.67 28.33
C ALA A 10 4.21 47.82 27.11
N ALA A 11 5.15 48.35 26.31
CA ALA A 11 5.63 47.78 25.06
C ALA A 11 6.33 46.41 25.23
N GLY A 12 7.05 46.20 26.35
CA GLY A 12 7.73 44.93 26.62
C GLY A 12 6.76 43.76 26.87
N LYS A 13 5.59 44.03 27.46
CA LYS A 13 4.56 43.00 27.69
C LYS A 13 3.84 42.64 26.39
N ILE A 14 3.51 43.65 25.57
CA ILE A 14 2.88 43.45 24.26
C ILE A 14 3.81 42.63 23.35
N LEU A 15 5.10 42.98 23.29
CA LEU A 15 6.07 42.22 22.50
C LEU A 15 6.22 40.78 22.99
N GLY A 16 6.21 40.55 24.31
CA GLY A 16 6.24 39.20 24.89
C GLY A 16 5.03 38.34 24.49
N PHE A 17 3.82 38.90 24.52
CA PHE A 17 2.61 38.18 24.08
C PHE A 17 2.60 37.92 22.57
N VAL A 18 3.09 38.86 21.77
CA VAL A 18 3.21 38.69 20.31
C VAL A 18 4.20 37.56 19.98
N LEU A 19 5.38 37.55 20.60
CA LEU A 19 6.37 36.50 20.40
C LEU A 19 5.85 35.13 20.85
N LEU A 20 5.16 35.07 21.99
CA LEU A 20 4.55 33.83 22.47
C LEU A 20 3.44 33.34 21.52
N GLY A 21 2.66 34.25 20.96
CA GLY A 21 1.67 33.94 19.92
C GLY A 21 2.31 33.38 18.64
N ILE A 22 3.39 33.99 18.15
CA ILE A 22 4.13 33.51 16.97
C ILE A 22 4.73 32.12 17.23
N CYS A 23 5.36 31.91 18.40
CA CYS A 23 5.88 30.60 18.77
C CYS A 23 4.77 29.55 18.85
N GLY A 24 3.62 29.88 19.43
CA GLY A 24 2.45 28.99 19.48
C GLY A 24 1.98 28.59 18.08
N LEU A 25 1.87 29.55 17.15
CA LEU A 25 1.52 29.29 15.75
C LEU A 25 2.56 28.44 15.03
N ALA A 26 3.85 28.68 15.27
CA ALA A 26 4.93 27.90 14.66
C ALA A 26 4.92 26.43 15.14
N ILE A 27 4.70 26.20 16.44
CA ILE A 27 4.55 24.86 17.02
C ILE A 27 3.32 24.17 16.43
N ALA A 28 2.16 24.84 16.43
CA ALA A 28 0.93 24.30 15.88
C ALA A 28 1.09 23.95 14.39
N GLY A 29 1.74 24.82 13.60
CA GLY A 29 2.07 24.57 12.20
C GLY A 29 3.01 23.38 12.02
N THR A 30 4.03 23.23 12.86
CA THR A 30 4.96 22.09 12.81
C THR A 30 4.25 20.77 13.12
N VAL A 31 3.44 20.74 14.18
CA VAL A 31 2.64 19.56 14.54
C VAL A 31 1.66 19.21 13.43
N PHE A 32 0.98 20.21 12.85
CA PHE A 32 0.10 20.00 11.72
C PHE A 32 0.83 19.37 10.51
N VAL A 33 2.00 19.89 10.14
CA VAL A 33 2.81 19.33 9.06
C VAL A 33 3.26 17.90 9.38
N GLN A 34 3.65 17.61 10.62
CA GLN A 34 4.05 16.27 11.03
C GLN A 34 2.90 15.27 10.97
N ILE A 35 1.68 15.68 11.34
CA ILE A 35 0.47 14.86 11.24
C ILE A 35 0.11 14.63 9.78
N GLU A 36 0.15 15.67 8.95
CA GLU A 36 -0.18 15.56 7.53
C GLU A 36 0.84 14.74 6.73
N ARG A 37 2.09 14.69 7.18
CA ARG A 37 3.14 13.84 6.59
C ARG A 37 3.09 12.38 7.03
N GLN A 38 2.23 12.00 7.97
CA GLN A 38 2.08 10.60 8.33
C GLN A 38 1.59 9.81 7.11
N PRO A 39 2.29 8.72 6.74
CA PRO A 39 1.87 7.90 5.62
C PRO A 39 0.60 7.13 5.98
N GLU A 40 -0.34 7.06 5.04
CA GLU A 40 -1.46 6.15 5.13
C GLU A 40 -0.99 4.74 4.77
N ALA A 41 -1.38 3.74 5.56
CA ALA A 41 -0.96 2.36 5.35
C ALA A 41 -2.17 1.43 5.27
N SER A 42 -2.27 0.68 4.18
CA SER A 42 -3.18 -0.46 4.02
C SER A 42 -2.67 -1.70 4.76
N SER A 43 -3.51 -2.71 4.94
CA SER A 43 -3.10 -4.01 5.48
C SER A 43 -1.95 -4.64 4.68
N VAL A 44 -2.01 -4.56 3.36
CA VAL A 44 -0.94 -5.06 2.47
C VAL A 44 0.37 -4.30 2.67
N SER A 45 0.34 -2.97 2.74
CA SER A 45 1.58 -2.19 2.95
C SER A 45 2.18 -2.39 4.34
N ARG A 46 1.34 -2.56 5.38
CA ARG A 46 1.82 -2.92 6.73
C ARG A 46 2.40 -4.32 6.74
N GLY A 47 1.73 -5.28 6.11
CA GLY A 47 2.20 -6.65 5.95
C GLY A 47 3.57 -6.71 5.27
N ALA A 48 3.76 -6.00 4.16
CA ALA A 48 5.04 -5.92 3.46
C ALA A 48 6.19 -5.49 4.39
N ARG A 49 5.97 -4.42 5.16
CA ARG A 49 6.96 -3.90 6.12
C ARG A 49 7.20 -4.89 7.26
N LEU A 50 6.13 -5.46 7.83
CA LEU A 50 6.23 -6.44 8.91
C LEU A 50 6.98 -7.69 8.47
N THR A 51 6.79 -8.17 7.23
CA THR A 51 7.55 -9.30 6.68
C THR A 51 9.05 -9.02 6.65
N GLU A 52 9.46 -7.80 6.32
CA GLU A 52 10.86 -7.38 6.34
C GLU A 52 11.39 -7.23 7.78
N GLU A 53 10.68 -6.48 8.63
CA GLU A 53 11.06 -6.23 10.02
C GLU A 53 11.11 -7.51 10.88
N ALA A 54 10.19 -8.45 10.64
CA ALA A 54 10.13 -9.74 11.32
C ALA A 54 11.16 -10.76 10.79
N GLY A 55 11.98 -10.37 9.80
CA GLY A 55 13.08 -11.18 9.27
C GLY A 55 12.62 -12.37 8.42
N CYS A 56 11.40 -12.36 7.88
CA CYS A 56 10.86 -13.50 7.15
C CYS A 56 11.70 -13.82 5.89
N TYR A 57 12.27 -12.80 5.24
CA TYR A 57 13.15 -12.95 4.08
C TYR A 57 14.50 -13.64 4.38
N ALA A 58 14.89 -13.81 5.65
CA ALA A 58 16.09 -14.58 6.00
C ALA A 58 15.92 -16.07 5.65
N CYS A 59 14.69 -16.56 5.67
CA CYS A 59 14.35 -17.96 5.39
C CYS A 59 13.50 -18.15 4.13
N HIS A 60 12.76 -17.13 3.68
CA HIS A 60 11.94 -17.16 2.47
C HIS A 60 12.55 -16.32 1.34
N GLY A 61 12.47 -16.82 0.10
CA GLY A 61 12.95 -16.10 -1.09
C GLY A 61 12.00 -14.98 -1.49
N ARG A 62 12.52 -13.97 -2.21
CA ARG A 62 11.67 -12.93 -2.84
C ARG A 62 11.07 -13.38 -4.17
N SER A 63 11.51 -14.51 -4.70
CA SER A 63 10.99 -15.13 -5.92
C SER A 63 11.52 -16.57 -6.01
N GLU A 64 11.06 -17.32 -7.02
CA GLU A 64 11.49 -18.69 -7.29
C GLU A 64 12.98 -18.78 -7.67
N GLU A 65 13.52 -17.69 -8.24
CA GLU A 65 14.93 -17.58 -8.61
C GLU A 65 15.85 -17.31 -7.40
N GLU A 66 15.28 -17.11 -6.20
CA GLU A 66 16.02 -16.91 -4.95
C GLU A 66 15.76 -18.06 -3.94
N PRO A 67 16.16 -19.31 -4.26
CA PRO A 67 15.91 -20.43 -3.38
C PRO A 67 16.64 -20.26 -2.04
N ARG A 68 15.92 -20.50 -0.94
CA ARG A 68 16.48 -20.47 0.40
C ARG A 68 16.80 -21.88 0.86
N PHE A 69 18.07 -22.12 1.17
CA PHE A 69 18.58 -23.42 1.58
C PHE A 69 17.79 -23.99 2.77
N ASN A 70 17.36 -25.25 2.64
CA ASN A 70 16.91 -26.07 3.76
C ASN A 70 17.02 -27.57 3.36
N LEU A 71 17.01 -28.46 4.35
CA LEU A 71 17.11 -29.90 4.18
C LEU A 71 15.93 -30.63 4.81
N ARG A 72 15.57 -31.77 4.23
CA ARG A 72 14.59 -32.71 4.80
C ARG A 72 15.23 -34.06 5.10
N GLN A 73 14.99 -34.55 6.31
CA GLN A 73 15.42 -35.87 6.74
C GLN A 73 14.61 -36.97 6.03
N THR A 74 15.31 -37.93 5.42
CA THR A 74 14.73 -39.09 4.73
C THR A 74 15.00 -40.41 5.46
N GLY A 75 15.95 -40.41 6.40
CA GLY A 75 16.28 -41.52 7.28
C GLY A 75 17.30 -41.09 8.34
N PRO A 76 17.73 -41.99 9.24
CA PRO A 76 18.76 -41.67 10.23
C PRO A 76 20.05 -41.18 9.54
N GLY A 77 20.46 -39.95 9.84
CA GLY A 77 21.64 -39.30 9.24
C GLY A 77 21.53 -38.97 7.74
N LYS A 78 20.40 -39.27 7.07
CA LYS A 78 20.20 -39.03 5.63
C LYS A 78 19.34 -37.80 5.40
N TRP A 79 19.87 -36.86 4.63
CA TRP A 79 19.23 -35.60 4.28
C TRP A 79 19.10 -35.49 2.77
N ARG A 80 18.05 -34.82 2.31
CA ARG A 80 17.91 -34.37 0.92
C ARG A 80 17.58 -32.89 0.89
N ASP A 81 17.91 -32.25 -0.22
CA ASP A 81 17.57 -30.85 -0.43
C ASP A 81 16.06 -30.68 -0.44
N LYS A 82 15.61 -29.65 0.28
CA LYS A 82 14.24 -29.15 0.25
C LYS A 82 14.31 -27.68 0.66
N ASN A 83 14.45 -26.82 -0.34
CA ASN A 83 14.49 -25.38 -0.11
C ASN A 83 13.20 -24.90 0.58
N ASN A 84 13.32 -23.82 1.34
CA ASN A 84 12.14 -23.12 1.82
C ASN A 84 11.48 -22.42 0.62
N PRO A 85 10.16 -22.56 0.48
CA PRO A 85 9.44 -21.88 -0.58
C PRO A 85 9.43 -20.37 -0.35
N SER A 86 9.27 -19.59 -1.42
CA SER A 86 8.76 -18.22 -1.31
C SER A 86 7.34 -18.21 -0.72
N PHE A 87 6.83 -17.04 -0.35
CA PHE A 87 5.57 -16.94 0.41
C PHE A 87 4.32 -17.38 -0.36
N TRP A 88 4.37 -17.36 -1.68
CA TRP A 88 3.22 -17.57 -2.58
C TRP A 88 3.30 -18.88 -3.37
N GLU A 89 4.38 -19.65 -3.23
CA GLU A 89 4.60 -20.94 -3.88
C GLU A 89 3.67 -22.05 -3.40
N SER A 90 3.14 -21.96 -2.18
CA SER A 90 2.42 -23.08 -1.56
C SER A 90 0.96 -23.26 -2.02
N ASP A 91 0.54 -22.59 -3.10
CA ASP A 91 -0.86 -22.51 -3.56
C ASP A 91 -1.87 -22.12 -2.46
N ILE A 92 -1.38 -21.60 -1.34
CA ILE A 92 -2.22 -21.20 -0.20
C ILE A 92 -2.96 -19.94 -0.63
N THR A 93 -4.27 -20.05 -0.70
CA THR A 93 -5.19 -18.95 -1.06
C THR A 93 -6.06 -18.54 0.13
N GLU A 94 -6.10 -19.37 1.18
CA GLU A 94 -6.94 -19.19 2.35
C GLU A 94 -6.20 -18.41 3.45
N VAL A 95 -6.78 -17.30 3.89
CA VAL A 95 -6.26 -16.46 4.98
C VAL A 95 -6.03 -17.28 6.24
N LYS A 96 -6.99 -18.13 6.60
CA LYS A 96 -6.91 -18.94 7.82
C LYS A 96 -5.67 -19.83 7.83
N VAL A 97 -5.33 -20.41 6.67
CA VAL A 97 -4.17 -21.30 6.54
C VAL A 97 -2.88 -20.48 6.67
N LEU A 98 -2.79 -19.32 6.02
CA LEU A 98 -1.64 -18.41 6.17
C LEU A 98 -1.45 -17.95 7.62
N VAL A 99 -2.53 -17.53 8.27
CA VAL A 99 -2.52 -17.10 9.68
C VAL A 99 -2.04 -18.23 10.59
N ASP A 100 -2.51 -19.47 10.38
CA ASP A 100 -2.08 -20.64 11.16
C ASP A 100 -0.59 -20.94 10.97
N TRP A 101 -0.09 -20.90 9.72
CA TRP A 101 1.33 -21.03 9.40
C TRP A 101 2.19 -19.97 10.10
N ILE A 102 1.81 -18.70 10.02
CA ILE A 102 2.59 -17.59 10.60
C ILE A 102 2.54 -17.66 12.13
N ALA A 103 1.36 -17.82 12.71
CA ALA A 103 1.17 -17.84 14.15
C ALA A 103 1.91 -19.01 14.81
N ASN A 104 1.81 -20.21 14.23
CA ASN A 104 2.26 -21.45 14.86
C ASN A 104 3.56 -22.01 14.25
N GLY A 105 4.07 -21.42 13.16
CA GLY A 105 5.23 -21.90 12.39
C GLY A 105 4.93 -23.15 11.54
N VAL A 106 3.85 -23.86 11.85
CA VAL A 106 3.33 -25.00 11.10
C VAL A 106 1.89 -25.31 11.55
N PRO A 107 0.97 -25.61 10.62
CA PRO A 107 -0.34 -26.14 10.94
C PRO A 107 -0.26 -27.46 11.70
N ALA A 108 -1.23 -27.72 12.57
CA ALA A 108 -1.25 -28.94 13.37
C ALA A 108 -1.19 -30.23 12.52
N ALA A 109 -1.82 -30.21 11.35
CA ALA A 109 -1.82 -31.33 10.40
C ALA A 109 -0.43 -31.66 9.85
N ASP A 110 0.46 -30.67 9.73
CA ASP A 110 1.78 -30.82 9.11
C ASP A 110 2.94 -30.94 10.11
N ALA A 111 2.65 -30.88 11.42
CA ALA A 111 3.65 -30.83 12.48
C ALA A 111 4.69 -31.97 12.42
N GLU A 112 4.26 -33.21 12.21
CA GLU A 112 5.18 -34.36 12.11
C GLU A 112 6.04 -34.34 10.84
N ALA A 113 5.49 -33.84 9.73
CA ALA A 113 6.26 -33.67 8.49
C ALA A 113 7.32 -32.58 8.65
N HIS A 114 6.98 -31.50 9.38
CA HIS A 114 7.84 -30.34 9.62
C HIS A 114 8.98 -30.62 10.60
N LYS A 115 8.77 -31.54 11.56
CA LYS A 115 9.86 -32.05 12.42
C LYS A 115 11.03 -32.65 11.64
N LYS A 116 10.80 -33.09 10.39
CA LYS A 116 11.84 -33.63 9.51
C LYS A 116 12.64 -32.56 8.78
N LEU A 117 12.31 -31.27 8.92
CA LEU A 117 13.11 -30.19 8.34
C LEU A 117 14.27 -29.82 9.27
N LEU A 118 15.41 -29.49 8.66
CA LEU A 118 16.59 -28.99 9.37
C LEU A 118 16.32 -27.59 9.94
N ILE A 119 15.87 -26.67 9.08
CA ILE A 119 15.40 -25.34 9.44
C ILE A 119 13.88 -25.41 9.50
N ARG A 120 13.31 -25.02 10.64
CA ARG A 120 11.86 -25.01 10.85
C ARG A 120 11.40 -23.56 10.95
N MET A 121 10.26 -23.27 10.32
CA MET A 121 9.64 -21.96 10.43
C MET A 121 9.27 -21.71 11.91
N PRO A 122 9.68 -20.57 12.49
CA PRO A 122 9.36 -20.24 13.87
C PRO A 122 7.88 -19.82 14.00
N ALA A 123 7.33 -20.00 15.20
CA ALA A 123 6.03 -19.44 15.55
C ALA A 123 6.16 -17.94 15.86
N TYR A 124 5.28 -17.12 15.27
CA TYR A 124 5.23 -15.67 15.51
C TYR A 124 4.14 -15.22 16.49
N ARG A 125 3.27 -16.11 16.97
CA ARG A 125 2.17 -15.78 17.90
C ARG A 125 2.60 -15.05 19.19
N ASP A 126 3.84 -15.24 19.63
CA ASP A 126 4.40 -14.59 20.83
C ASP A 126 5.26 -13.36 20.50
N ARG A 127 5.33 -12.96 19.22
CA ARG A 127 6.13 -11.83 18.71
C ARG A 127 5.31 -10.78 17.97
N LEU A 128 4.24 -11.21 17.30
CA LEU A 128 3.33 -10.37 16.53
C LEU A 128 1.92 -10.51 17.08
N THR A 129 1.18 -9.41 17.05
CA THR A 129 -0.25 -9.40 17.36
C THR A 129 -1.05 -10.14 16.27
N PRO A 130 -2.27 -10.60 16.58
CA PRO A 130 -3.14 -11.22 15.57
C PRO A 130 -3.37 -10.32 14.34
N ALA A 131 -3.53 -9.00 14.54
CA ALA A 131 -3.72 -8.05 13.45
C ALA A 131 -2.48 -7.91 12.56
N GLU A 132 -1.28 -7.91 13.14
CA GLU A 132 -0.02 -7.88 12.37
C GLU A 132 0.17 -9.16 11.55
N ILE A 133 -0.22 -10.32 12.11
CA ILE A 133 -0.21 -11.60 11.38
C ILE A 133 -1.19 -11.58 10.20
N GLU A 134 -2.40 -11.04 10.41
CA GLU A 134 -3.37 -10.86 9.33
C GLU A 134 -2.90 -9.88 8.25
N ASP A 135 -2.20 -8.80 8.63
CA ASP A 135 -1.59 -7.87 7.67
C ASP A 135 -0.52 -8.57 6.82
N ILE A 136 0.33 -9.41 7.41
CA ILE A 136 1.28 -10.25 6.64
C ILE A 136 0.53 -11.20 5.70
N ALA A 137 -0.53 -11.86 6.18
CA ALA A 137 -1.33 -12.76 5.33
C ALA A 137 -1.99 -12.00 4.16
N ALA A 138 -2.51 -10.79 4.40
CA ALA A 138 -3.02 -9.92 3.35
C ALA A 138 -1.96 -9.60 2.29
N TRP A 139 -0.75 -9.24 2.73
CA TRP A 139 0.36 -8.99 1.81
C TRP A 139 0.73 -10.23 0.98
N ILE A 140 0.83 -11.41 1.59
CA ILE A 140 1.14 -12.66 0.88
C ILE A 140 0.08 -12.97 -0.18
N LEU A 141 -1.21 -12.80 0.14
CA LEU A 141 -2.29 -13.02 -0.83
C LEU A 141 -2.23 -12.03 -2.00
N ALA A 142 -1.95 -10.76 -1.71
CA ALA A 142 -1.79 -9.75 -2.75
C ALA A 142 -0.61 -10.09 -3.67
N GLU A 143 0.59 -10.37 -3.12
CA GLU A 143 1.74 -10.76 -3.95
C GLU A 143 1.50 -12.06 -4.73
N GLY A 144 0.85 -13.04 -4.11
CA GLY A 144 0.48 -14.29 -4.79
C GLY A 144 -0.49 -14.06 -5.96
N LEU A 145 -1.39 -13.08 -5.86
CA LEU A 145 -2.32 -12.75 -6.94
C LEU A 145 -1.59 -12.31 -8.21
N LYS A 146 -0.48 -11.56 -8.09
CA LYS A 146 0.34 -11.10 -9.23
C LYS A 146 0.78 -12.25 -10.14
N LEU A 147 1.03 -13.41 -9.56
CA LEU A 147 1.56 -14.58 -10.26
C LEU A 147 0.45 -15.47 -10.84
N ARG A 148 -0.77 -15.36 -10.30
CA ARG A 148 -1.90 -16.22 -10.69
C ARG A 148 -2.79 -15.59 -11.75
N VAL A 149 -2.86 -14.26 -11.82
CA VAL A 149 -3.66 -13.57 -12.83
C VAL A 149 -3.00 -13.72 -14.19
N ASP A 150 -3.64 -14.49 -15.08
CA ASP A 150 -3.23 -14.59 -16.47
C ASP A 150 -3.69 -13.34 -17.25
N LEU A 151 -2.74 -12.48 -17.57
CA LEU A 151 -2.98 -11.25 -18.35
C LEU A 151 -3.38 -11.53 -19.80
N SER A 152 -3.12 -12.73 -20.33
CA SER A 152 -3.43 -13.09 -21.72
C SER A 152 -4.90 -13.47 -21.93
N SER A 153 -5.59 -13.94 -20.90
CA SER A 153 -7.02 -14.30 -20.95
C SER A 153 -7.98 -13.14 -20.70
N HIS A 154 -7.50 -12.01 -20.17
CA HIS A 154 -8.33 -10.86 -19.82
C HIS A 154 -8.35 -9.83 -20.96
N GLN A 155 -9.19 -10.05 -21.98
CA GLN A 155 -9.65 -8.95 -22.82
C GLN A 155 -10.57 -8.07 -21.97
N ALA A 156 -10.07 -6.88 -21.60
CA ALA A 156 -10.89 -5.89 -20.89
C ALA A 156 -12.18 -5.68 -21.71
N PRO A 157 -13.37 -5.91 -21.14
CA PRO A 157 -14.60 -5.58 -21.82
C PRO A 157 -14.55 -4.09 -22.18
N VAL A 158 -14.70 -3.82 -23.47
CA VAL A 158 -14.76 -2.46 -24.00
C VAL A 158 -15.92 -1.76 -23.31
N ALA A 159 -15.66 -0.57 -22.79
CA ALA A 159 -16.57 0.27 -22.04
C ALA A 159 -18.05 0.08 -22.40
N GLY A 160 -18.85 -0.19 -21.36
CA GLY A 160 -20.30 -0.23 -21.43
C GLY A 160 -20.88 0.26 -20.11
N THR A 161 -21.90 1.11 -20.20
CA THR A 161 -22.73 1.45 -19.04
C THR A 161 -23.43 0.20 -18.52
N GLY A 162 -23.32 -0.10 -17.23
CA GLY A 162 -24.08 -1.19 -16.58
C GLY A 162 -23.29 -2.44 -16.18
N LEU A 163 -21.95 -2.37 -16.06
CA LEU A 163 -21.17 -3.44 -15.44
C LEU A 163 -21.59 -3.65 -13.98
N THR A 164 -21.64 -4.90 -13.54
CA THR A 164 -21.74 -5.21 -12.11
C THR A 164 -20.44 -4.82 -11.39
N PRO A 165 -20.44 -4.65 -10.05
CA PRO A 165 -19.21 -4.35 -9.31
C PRO A 165 -18.08 -5.35 -9.54
N ASP A 166 -18.37 -6.66 -9.61
CA ASP A 166 -17.34 -7.68 -9.87
C ASP A 166 -16.83 -7.61 -11.32
N GLN A 167 -17.69 -7.32 -12.30
CA GLN A 167 -17.26 -7.09 -13.69
C GLN A 167 -16.41 -5.83 -13.85
N LEU A 168 -16.80 -4.73 -13.20
CA LEU A 168 -16.02 -3.49 -13.15
C LEU A 168 -14.66 -3.74 -12.48
N PHE A 169 -14.64 -4.53 -11.40
CA PHE A 169 -13.40 -4.89 -10.72
C PHE A 169 -12.46 -5.67 -11.64
N ALA A 170 -12.95 -6.74 -12.27
CA ALA A 170 -12.14 -7.57 -13.16
C ALA A 170 -11.61 -6.79 -14.37
N ALA A 171 -12.46 -5.95 -14.98
CA ALA A 171 -12.09 -5.14 -16.13
C ALA A 171 -11.04 -4.06 -15.76
N GLY A 172 -11.27 -3.35 -14.66
CA GLY A 172 -10.37 -2.32 -14.16
C GLY A 172 -9.04 -2.88 -13.65
N ASP A 173 -9.06 -4.04 -12.99
CA ASP A 173 -7.87 -4.77 -12.57
C ASP A 173 -7.00 -5.18 -13.76
N ALA A 174 -7.60 -5.83 -14.76
CA ALA A 174 -6.90 -6.23 -15.98
C ALA A 174 -6.25 -5.04 -16.70
N LEU A 175 -6.95 -3.92 -16.80
CA LEU A 175 -6.44 -2.70 -17.41
C LEU A 175 -5.30 -2.09 -16.56
N SER A 176 -5.47 -2.01 -15.24
CA SER A 176 -4.45 -1.49 -14.32
C SER A 176 -3.16 -2.31 -14.36
N ARG A 177 -3.26 -3.65 -14.44
CA ARG A 177 -2.08 -4.53 -14.61
C ARG A 177 -1.41 -4.33 -15.97
N ARG A 178 -2.20 -4.30 -17.05
CA ARG A 178 -1.70 -4.13 -18.42
C ARG A 178 -0.89 -2.85 -18.60
N HIS A 179 -1.31 -1.77 -17.94
CA HIS A 179 -0.61 -0.49 -17.97
C HIS A 179 0.39 -0.31 -16.82
N GLY A 180 0.58 -1.34 -15.99
CA GLY A 180 1.61 -1.34 -14.95
C GLY A 180 1.31 -0.44 -13.75
N CYS A 181 0.07 -0.02 -13.53
CA CYS A 181 -0.31 0.91 -12.46
C CYS A 181 0.12 0.41 -11.07
N TYR A 182 -0.03 -0.89 -10.81
CA TYR A 182 0.32 -1.51 -9.52
C TYR A 182 1.81 -1.62 -9.24
N GLN A 183 2.67 -1.45 -10.25
CA GLN A 183 4.12 -1.43 -10.02
C GLN A 183 4.52 -0.29 -9.09
N CYS A 184 3.81 0.83 -9.16
CA CYS A 184 4.02 2.00 -8.32
C CYS A 184 2.97 2.11 -7.20
N HIS A 185 1.70 1.84 -7.51
CA HIS A 185 0.60 2.02 -6.54
C HIS A 185 0.38 0.80 -5.64
N GLY A 186 1.26 -0.19 -5.68
CA GLY A 186 1.09 -1.45 -4.97
C GLY A 186 -0.02 -2.31 -5.59
N GLU A 187 0.01 -3.60 -5.26
CA GLU A 187 -0.97 -4.55 -5.76
C GLU A 187 -2.39 -4.13 -5.43
N LEU A 188 -3.33 -4.21 -6.39
CA LEU A 188 -4.71 -3.75 -6.22
C LEU A 188 -4.81 -2.33 -5.64
N GLY A 189 -3.84 -1.46 -5.95
CA GLY A 189 -3.80 -0.08 -5.47
C GLY A 189 -3.56 0.05 -3.97
N GLN A 190 -2.99 -0.94 -3.28
CA GLN A 190 -2.82 -0.90 -1.83
C GLN A 190 -1.78 0.10 -1.31
N GLY A 191 -1.01 0.74 -2.19
CA GLY A 191 -0.04 1.79 -1.89
C GLY A 191 1.18 1.30 -1.10
N GLY A 192 1.93 2.26 -0.57
CA GLY A 192 3.03 2.00 0.38
C GLY A 192 4.41 1.81 -0.25
N VAL A 193 4.52 1.91 -1.58
CA VAL A 193 5.82 1.95 -2.27
C VAL A 193 6.55 3.24 -1.89
N ALA A 194 7.80 3.13 -1.44
CA ALA A 194 8.61 4.29 -1.07
C ALA A 194 8.83 5.22 -2.27
N ASN A 195 8.69 6.53 -2.05
CA ASN A 195 8.93 7.57 -3.04
C ASN A 195 9.73 8.70 -2.38
N PRO A 196 11.07 8.60 -2.39
CA PRO A 196 11.93 9.65 -1.86
C PRO A 196 11.55 11.03 -2.42
N ASP A 197 11.69 12.05 -1.59
CA ASP A 197 11.42 13.46 -1.91
C ASP A 197 9.96 13.81 -2.24
N SER A 198 9.04 12.84 -2.24
CA SER A 198 7.60 13.13 -2.24
C SER A 198 7.14 13.71 -0.89
N PHE A 199 5.98 14.39 -0.85
CA PHE A 199 5.51 15.08 0.35
C PHE A 199 5.42 14.18 1.59
N LYS A 200 4.99 12.93 1.40
CA LYS A 200 4.85 11.92 2.46
C LYS A 200 5.87 10.78 2.38
N GLY A 201 6.77 10.80 1.40
CA GLY A 201 7.80 9.78 1.22
C GLY A 201 7.33 8.46 0.61
N TYR A 202 6.12 8.37 0.07
CA TYR A 202 5.58 7.16 -0.55
C TYR A 202 4.59 7.46 -1.69
N ILE A 203 4.27 6.45 -2.49
CA ILE A 203 3.24 6.46 -3.53
C ILE A 203 1.90 6.03 -2.91
N PRO A 204 0.86 6.88 -2.94
CA PRO A 204 -0.43 6.59 -2.33
C PRO A 204 -1.13 5.46 -3.08
N GLY A 205 -1.98 4.73 -2.34
CA GLY A 205 -2.91 3.78 -2.93
C GLY A 205 -4.09 4.46 -3.62
N PHE A 206 -5.01 3.67 -4.15
CA PHE A 206 -6.23 4.13 -4.81
C PHE A 206 -7.42 4.29 -3.85
N GLN A 207 -7.13 4.36 -2.55
CA GLN A 207 -8.12 4.45 -1.50
C GLN A 207 -7.62 5.28 -0.34
N GLY A 208 -8.57 5.68 0.50
CA GLY A 208 -8.26 6.32 1.77
C GLY A 208 -8.20 7.83 1.68
N ARG A 209 -7.67 8.45 2.73
CA ARG A 209 -7.66 9.90 2.89
C ARG A 209 -6.79 10.57 1.84
N ASP A 210 -5.67 9.96 1.48
CA ASP A 210 -4.74 10.57 0.55
C ASP A 210 -5.25 10.51 -0.88
N PHE A 211 -5.88 9.40 -1.28
CA PHE A 211 -6.61 9.34 -2.55
C PHE A 211 -7.65 10.46 -2.64
N LEU A 212 -8.51 10.59 -1.63
CA LEU A 212 -9.56 11.62 -1.60
C LEU A 212 -8.99 13.04 -1.64
N LYS A 213 -7.91 13.33 -0.90
CA LYS A 213 -7.26 14.65 -0.93
C LYS A 213 -6.69 14.99 -2.30
N LEU A 214 -6.05 14.03 -2.95
CA LEU A 214 -5.43 14.23 -4.27
C LEU A 214 -6.48 14.36 -5.38
N THR A 215 -7.62 13.69 -5.23
CA THR A 215 -8.67 13.60 -6.26
C THR A 215 -9.86 14.51 -5.98
N ALA A 216 -9.69 15.59 -5.22
CA ALA A 216 -10.76 16.53 -4.88
C ALA A 216 -12.02 15.85 -4.31
N ASN A 217 -11.82 14.94 -3.36
CA ASN A 217 -12.81 14.05 -2.74
C ASN A 217 -13.42 13.00 -3.69
N GLY A 218 -12.60 12.42 -4.58
CA GLY A 218 -13.08 11.45 -5.56
C GLY A 218 -13.88 12.09 -6.70
N ASP A 219 -13.57 13.34 -7.04
CA ASP A 219 -14.08 13.96 -8.24
C ASP A 219 -13.56 13.21 -9.47
N ARG A 220 -14.50 12.79 -10.31
CA ARG A 220 -14.21 11.91 -11.44
C ARG A 220 -13.37 12.61 -12.52
N ALA A 221 -13.60 13.90 -12.74
CA ALA A 221 -12.82 14.67 -13.72
C ALA A 221 -11.39 14.89 -13.22
N GLU A 222 -11.20 15.11 -11.91
CA GLU A 222 -9.87 15.19 -11.29
C GLU A 222 -9.11 13.86 -11.41
N ILE A 223 -9.77 12.71 -11.21
CA ILE A 223 -9.15 11.39 -11.41
C ILE A 223 -8.67 11.22 -12.85
N ILE A 224 -9.51 11.57 -13.83
CA ILE A 224 -9.14 11.50 -15.25
C ILE A 224 -7.98 12.46 -15.54
N HIS A 225 -7.99 13.65 -14.93
CA HIS A 225 -6.90 14.61 -15.08
C HIS A 225 -5.56 14.05 -14.57
N TRP A 226 -5.57 13.38 -13.41
CA TRP A 226 -4.41 12.64 -12.90
C TRP A 226 -3.94 11.56 -13.86
N ILE A 227 -4.87 10.76 -14.41
CA ILE A 227 -4.54 9.71 -15.38
C ILE A 227 -3.90 10.33 -16.64
N ASP A 228 -4.44 11.44 -17.14
CA ASP A 228 -3.93 12.10 -18.35
C ASP A 228 -2.54 12.73 -18.14
N HIS A 229 -2.32 13.40 -17.02
CA HIS A 229 -1.18 14.31 -16.83
C HIS A 229 -0.17 13.86 -15.77
N GLY A 230 -0.50 12.83 -14.98
CA GLY A 230 0.31 12.40 -13.84
C GLY A 230 0.34 13.40 -12.68
N ARG A 231 -0.57 14.39 -12.69
CA ARG A 231 -0.62 15.52 -11.75
C ARG A 231 -2.06 15.93 -11.48
N GLY A 232 -2.32 16.53 -10.32
CA GLY A 232 -3.65 16.96 -9.89
C GLY A 232 -3.89 18.45 -10.10
N GLN A 233 -4.94 18.79 -10.83
CA GLN A 233 -5.33 20.17 -11.08
C GLN A 233 -5.83 20.85 -9.80
N ALA A 234 -6.64 20.16 -8.99
CA ALA A 234 -7.23 20.73 -7.78
C ALA A 234 -6.15 21.07 -6.74
N VAL A 235 -5.16 20.19 -6.56
CA VAL A 235 -4.09 20.37 -5.57
C VAL A 235 -3.10 21.46 -6.02
N GLU A 236 -2.87 21.61 -7.32
CA GLU A 236 -1.93 22.61 -7.86
C GLU A 236 -2.54 23.99 -8.08
N SER A 237 -3.87 24.10 -8.21
CA SER A 237 -4.56 25.38 -8.43
C SER A 237 -4.94 26.13 -7.14
N GLY A 238 -4.86 25.47 -5.98
CA GLY A 238 -5.20 26.07 -4.68
C GLY A 238 -4.13 27.01 -4.10
N LEU A 239 -4.41 27.57 -2.91
CA LEU A 239 -3.50 28.48 -2.18
C LEU A 239 -2.11 27.86 -1.91
N LEU A 240 -2.07 26.55 -1.68
CA LEU A 240 -0.84 25.79 -1.46
C LEU A 240 -0.25 25.20 -2.75
N GLY A 241 -0.81 25.55 -3.91
CA GLY A 241 -0.43 25.04 -5.22
C GLY A 241 1.07 25.12 -5.54
N PRO A 242 1.75 26.26 -5.31
CA PRO A 242 3.20 26.36 -5.52
C PRO A 242 4.01 25.40 -4.64
N ILE A 243 3.56 25.14 -3.41
CA ILE A 243 4.20 24.19 -2.50
C ILE A 243 3.96 22.76 -2.99
N ALA A 244 2.73 22.43 -3.37
CA ALA A 244 2.39 21.12 -3.94
C ALA A 244 3.21 20.84 -5.20
N LYS A 245 3.27 21.81 -6.12
CA LYS A 245 4.07 21.75 -7.34
C LYS A 245 5.53 21.44 -7.04
N LYS A 246 6.14 22.09 -6.04
CA LYS A 246 7.52 21.82 -5.63
C LYS A 246 7.74 20.35 -5.23
N PHE A 247 6.80 19.74 -4.51
CA PHE A 247 6.90 18.31 -4.14
C PHE A 247 6.67 17.40 -5.35
N PHE A 248 5.71 17.72 -6.23
CA PHE A 248 5.48 16.93 -7.44
C PHE A 248 6.62 17.02 -8.45
N ASP A 249 7.30 18.16 -8.52
CA ASP A 249 8.48 18.37 -9.38
C ASP A 249 9.75 17.73 -8.78
N GLY A 250 9.78 17.54 -7.45
CA GLY A 250 10.94 17.02 -6.72
C GLY A 250 10.90 15.53 -6.38
N GLN A 251 9.76 14.86 -6.47
CA GLN A 251 9.64 13.44 -6.16
C GLN A 251 10.53 12.59 -7.07
N ALA A 252 11.17 11.57 -6.49
CA ALA A 252 12.07 10.67 -7.23
C ALA A 252 11.31 9.85 -8.29
N ILE A 253 10.06 9.48 -7.98
CA ILE A 253 9.20 8.68 -8.86
C ILE A 253 7.94 9.51 -9.17
N PRO A 254 7.92 10.29 -10.28
CA PRO A 254 6.71 10.98 -10.70
C PRO A 254 5.73 10.02 -11.36
N MET A 255 4.43 10.27 -11.16
CA MET A 255 3.38 9.55 -11.89
C MET A 255 3.44 9.97 -13.38
N PRO A 256 3.52 9.03 -14.33
CA PRO A 256 3.45 9.37 -15.74
C PRO A 256 2.02 9.75 -16.15
N GLY A 257 1.91 10.60 -17.17
CA GLY A 257 0.64 10.87 -17.85
C GLY A 257 0.35 9.80 -18.91
N TYR A 258 -0.87 9.27 -18.91
CA TYR A 258 -1.34 8.23 -19.83
C TYR A 258 -2.22 8.78 -20.94
N ARG A 259 -2.22 10.10 -21.17
CA ARG A 259 -3.07 10.77 -22.15
C ARG A 259 -3.05 10.10 -23.52
N ASP A 260 -1.85 9.77 -23.99
CA ASP A 260 -1.60 9.20 -25.32
C ASP A 260 -1.50 7.66 -25.30
N HIS A 261 -1.65 7.05 -24.13
CA HIS A 261 -1.53 5.60 -23.91
C HIS A 261 -2.86 4.90 -23.65
N LEU A 262 -3.89 5.66 -23.29
CA LEU A 262 -5.23 5.15 -22.99
C LEU A 262 -6.26 5.86 -23.88
N SER A 263 -7.23 5.11 -24.37
CA SER A 263 -8.44 5.65 -24.98
C SER A 263 -9.30 6.37 -23.94
N ALA A 264 -10.22 7.22 -24.39
CA ALA A 264 -11.17 7.88 -23.50
C ALA A 264 -11.98 6.84 -22.69
N ALA A 265 -12.48 5.80 -23.36
CA ALA A 265 -13.22 4.71 -22.73
C ALA A 265 -12.44 3.99 -21.61
N GLU A 266 -11.15 3.74 -21.81
CA GLU A 266 -10.28 3.12 -20.80
C GLU A 266 -10.05 4.03 -19.58
N LYS A 267 -9.88 5.34 -19.81
CA LYS A 267 -9.77 6.32 -18.70
C LYS A 267 -11.05 6.38 -17.88
N GLU A 268 -12.20 6.30 -18.54
CA GLU A 268 -13.50 6.26 -17.87
C GLU A 268 -13.68 4.99 -17.04
N LEU A 269 -13.31 3.83 -17.58
CA LEU A 269 -13.32 2.56 -16.87
C LEU A 269 -12.39 2.58 -15.65
N LEU A 270 -11.18 3.12 -15.79
CA LEU A 270 -10.24 3.28 -14.68
C LEU A 270 -10.81 4.22 -13.63
N ALA A 271 -11.35 5.37 -13.99
CA ALA A 271 -11.92 6.29 -13.01
C ALA A 271 -13.03 5.61 -12.18
N ASP A 272 -13.93 4.86 -12.82
CA ASP A 272 -14.99 4.12 -12.13
C ASP A 272 -14.41 2.99 -11.25
N TYR A 273 -13.38 2.29 -11.72
CA TYR A 273 -12.68 1.26 -10.97
C TYR A 273 -11.96 1.82 -9.73
N LEU A 274 -11.26 2.94 -9.86
CA LEU A 274 -10.57 3.60 -8.75
C LEU A 274 -11.57 4.09 -7.69
N LEU A 275 -12.72 4.62 -8.11
CA LEU A 275 -13.80 4.98 -7.20
C LEU A 275 -14.39 3.76 -6.49
N LEU A 276 -14.51 2.62 -7.18
CA LEU A 276 -14.91 1.35 -6.58
C LEU A 276 -13.89 0.91 -5.51
N LEU A 277 -12.59 0.90 -5.83
CA LEU A 277 -11.54 0.57 -4.87
C LEU A 277 -11.56 1.46 -3.64
N ASN A 278 -11.66 2.78 -3.84
CA ASN A 278 -11.75 3.73 -2.73
C ASN A 278 -12.97 3.49 -1.84
N LYS A 279 -14.12 3.16 -2.44
CA LYS A 279 -15.35 2.83 -1.71
C LYS A 279 -15.21 1.53 -0.90
N THR A 280 -14.50 0.53 -1.43
CA THR A 280 -14.20 -0.72 -0.72
C THR A 280 -13.21 -0.49 0.43
N GLY A 281 -12.35 0.51 0.30
CA GLY A 281 -11.33 0.87 1.27
C GLY A 281 -10.08 -0.01 1.16
N PRO A 282 -9.12 0.14 2.09
CA PRO A 282 -7.98 -0.77 2.17
C PRO A 282 -8.46 -2.21 2.32
N LEU A 283 -7.94 -3.10 1.49
CA LEU A 283 -8.41 -4.48 1.44
C LEU A 283 -7.86 -5.26 2.63
N SER A 284 -8.75 -5.90 3.38
CA SER A 284 -8.40 -6.90 4.39
C SER A 284 -7.93 -8.19 3.74
N ALA A 285 -7.30 -9.07 4.53
CA ALA A 285 -6.91 -10.40 4.07
C ALA A 285 -8.11 -11.19 3.50
N SER A 286 -9.28 -11.15 4.15
CA SER A 286 -10.48 -11.85 3.69
C SER A 286 -11.06 -11.29 2.39
N GLN A 287 -10.97 -9.97 2.19
CA GLN A 287 -11.36 -9.36 0.92
C GLN A 287 -10.40 -9.78 -0.21
N LEU A 288 -9.09 -9.86 0.07
CA LEU A 288 -8.10 -10.34 -0.89
C LEU A 288 -8.28 -11.80 -1.27
N GLU A 289 -8.64 -12.66 -0.31
CA GLU A 289 -9.01 -14.05 -0.59
C GLU A 289 -10.21 -14.14 -1.55
N ARG A 290 -11.29 -13.38 -1.28
CA ARG A 290 -12.45 -13.32 -2.19
C ARG A 290 -12.04 -12.85 -3.59
N LEU A 291 -11.22 -11.82 -3.69
CA LEU A 291 -10.79 -11.25 -4.98
C LEU A 291 -9.85 -12.21 -5.72
N THR A 292 -9.04 -12.97 -5.01
CA THR A 292 -8.23 -14.04 -5.60
C THR A 292 -9.12 -15.08 -6.27
N GLN A 293 -10.21 -15.50 -5.61
CA GLN A 293 -11.17 -16.43 -6.20
C GLN A 293 -11.91 -15.84 -7.40
N LEU A 294 -12.17 -14.53 -7.41
CA LEU A 294 -12.82 -13.84 -8.52
C LEU A 294 -11.90 -13.75 -9.76
N LEU A 295 -10.64 -13.37 -9.57
CA LEU A 295 -9.70 -13.04 -10.65
C LEU A 295 -8.88 -14.23 -11.13
N ALA A 296 -8.63 -15.19 -10.24
CA ALA A 296 -7.86 -16.40 -10.51
C ALA A 296 -8.55 -17.60 -9.83
N PRO A 297 -9.76 -17.98 -10.30
CA PRO A 297 -10.46 -19.12 -9.74
C PRO A 297 -9.59 -20.37 -9.87
N SER A 298 -9.45 -21.12 -8.78
CA SER A 298 -8.81 -22.44 -8.84
C SER A 298 -9.54 -23.31 -9.87
N PRO A 299 -8.82 -24.11 -10.68
CA PRO A 299 -9.42 -25.02 -11.64
C PRO A 299 -10.32 -26.07 -10.99
#